data_AF-A0A2N2D560-F1
#
_entry.id   AF-A0A2N2D560-F1
#
_cell.length_a   1.000
_cell.length_b   1.000
_cell.length_c   1.000
_cell.angle_alpha   90.00
_cell.angle_beta   90.00
_cell.angle_gamma   90.00
#
_symmetry.space_group_name_H-M   'P 1'
#
loop_
_entity.id
_entity.type
_entity.pdbx_description
1 polymer ?
#
loop_
_entity_poly.entity_id
_entity_poly.type
_entity_poly.pdbx_seq_one_letter_code
_entity_poly.pdbx_strand_id
1 'polypeptide(L)'
;MKNIQRISIHVLVTLLLITLLFPGLAIAQLTAQNEVRDLLRNDYVDPVQADVLNAPTIDSMLEKLGDPHTSFLTAAEYQDFNDSLEQTFTGIGIYLDIVPEGVKVTGLVGGSPADKAVLRAGDIITSVGSHSLKGLSSEEAIPLIRGPEGSTIQLLVLRDGVSFTVQVERRSIEVPSVIDEIKPFQIGYLRISTFGSETGKLFASSLENLRRQNPGSYIVDLRDNGGGYVTAALDIAGYFISDEVAIQTQYRTGPPSLERADKHNYIVDKPTIYLINQNSASASEILAGAVKDYGQALIIGTQSYGKGSMQQMYTLNSGDYFKMTVARFLSPLGHQINKVGITPDLLIEKSDPLKVAQLVLSPINPEENIKDLVEFSLASRSITINTQQAREQEYWQAYGEIIDRIGLGLMKGTADGWKPVNTQEVSDRWSLYYPDYQLSNQLTNVAVDKKFTIHFPRSINMQTVNPSNIELIAKDSGERVPLTFAPLNSTELQAVPDTNLLPGTTYWLILHPGIQYTDNISLGTGVVCTATVSP
;
A
#
# COMPACT_ATOMS: atom_id res chain seq x y z
N MET A 1 64.32 -16.87 -38.39
CA MET A 1 63.39 -15.89 -39.01
C MET A 1 62.49 -16.61 -40.00
N LYS A 2 61.19 -16.25 -40.01
CA LYS A 2 60.11 -16.59 -40.96
C LYS A 2 59.37 -17.92 -40.75
N ASN A 3 58.21 -17.86 -40.08
CA ASN A 3 56.90 -18.08 -40.73
C ASN A 3 55.74 -17.96 -39.72
N ILE A 4 55.57 -16.75 -39.17
CA ILE A 4 54.25 -16.29 -38.74
C ILE A 4 53.63 -15.68 -39.99
N GLN A 5 52.78 -16.41 -40.70
CA GLN A 5 51.77 -15.88 -41.62
C GLN A 5 51.07 -17.04 -42.32
N ARG A 6 49.89 -17.41 -41.81
CA ARG A 6 48.76 -17.96 -42.56
C ARG A 6 47.57 -18.07 -41.61
N ILE A 7 47.17 -16.92 -41.06
CA ILE A 7 45.74 -16.73 -40.77
C ILE A 7 45.11 -16.75 -42.16
N SER A 8 44.38 -17.83 -42.45
CA SER A 8 43.79 -18.07 -43.75
C SER A 8 42.99 -16.85 -44.18
N ILE A 9 43.31 -16.32 -45.36
CA ILE A 9 42.59 -15.23 -46.04
C ILE A 9 41.07 -15.47 -45.99
N HIS A 10 40.64 -16.73 -45.92
CA HIS A 10 39.24 -17.13 -45.81
C HIS A 10 38.60 -16.69 -44.48
N VAL A 11 39.26 -16.75 -43.32
CA VAL A 11 38.66 -16.30 -42.04
C VAL A 11 38.51 -14.78 -42.00
N LEU A 12 39.48 -14.05 -42.56
CA LEU A 12 39.41 -12.59 -42.68
C LEU A 12 38.34 -12.15 -43.70
N VAL A 13 38.20 -12.88 -44.81
CA VAL A 13 37.18 -12.63 -45.85
C VAL A 13 35.78 -12.99 -45.37
N THR A 14 35.59 -14.04 -44.57
CA THR A 14 34.28 -14.37 -43.98
C THR A 14 33.86 -13.36 -42.91
N LEU A 15 34.79 -12.84 -42.09
CA LEU A 15 34.48 -11.73 -41.17
C LEU A 15 34.17 -10.41 -41.91
N LEU A 16 34.88 -10.14 -43.00
CA LEU A 16 34.62 -8.97 -43.87
C LEU A 16 33.29 -9.11 -44.65
N LEU A 17 32.89 -10.33 -45.00
CA LEU A 17 31.60 -10.61 -45.67
C LEU A 17 30.41 -10.52 -44.71
N ILE A 18 30.57 -10.87 -43.42
CA ILE A 18 29.52 -10.69 -42.40
C ILE A 18 29.29 -9.21 -42.09
N THR A 19 30.33 -8.36 -42.12
CA THR A 19 30.17 -6.90 -42.01
C THR A 19 29.60 -6.26 -43.29
N LEU A 20 29.88 -6.84 -44.47
CA LEU A 20 29.29 -6.42 -45.75
C LEU A 20 27.83 -6.86 -45.96
N LEU A 21 27.34 -7.86 -45.21
CA LEU A 21 25.95 -8.34 -45.28
C LEU A 21 24.99 -7.58 -44.36
N PHE A 22 25.49 -6.82 -43.38
CA PHE A 22 24.68 -5.99 -42.47
C PHE A 22 25.21 -4.57 -42.21
N PRO A 23 25.67 -3.80 -43.23
CA PRO A 23 26.16 -2.44 -43.03
C PRO A 23 25.09 -1.51 -42.42
N GLY A 24 23.80 -1.77 -42.70
CA GLY A 24 22.69 -0.99 -42.14
C GLY A 24 22.55 -1.07 -40.62
N LEU A 25 22.78 -2.24 -40.01
CA LEU A 25 22.71 -2.42 -38.55
C LEU A 25 23.85 -1.70 -37.83
N ALA A 26 25.08 -1.84 -38.35
CA ALA A 26 26.24 -1.16 -37.77
C ALA A 26 26.14 0.37 -37.89
N ILE A 27 25.63 0.87 -39.02
CA ILE A 27 25.37 2.31 -39.22
C ILE A 27 24.26 2.79 -38.28
N ALA A 28 23.14 2.06 -38.18
CA ALA A 28 22.02 2.41 -37.28
C ALA A 28 22.46 2.48 -35.81
N GLN A 29 23.29 1.54 -35.36
CA GLN A 29 23.80 1.50 -34.00
C GLN A 29 24.79 2.64 -33.71
N LEU A 30 25.65 2.99 -34.68
CA LEU A 30 26.54 4.15 -34.57
C LEU A 30 25.78 5.48 -34.58
N THR A 31 24.69 5.59 -35.35
CA THR A 31 23.83 6.77 -35.35
C THR A 31 23.09 6.94 -34.03
N ALA A 32 22.51 5.87 -33.47
CA ALA A 32 21.84 5.91 -32.18
C ALA A 32 22.81 6.31 -31.04
N GLN A 33 24.03 5.79 -31.06
CA GLN A 33 25.05 6.16 -30.09
C GLN A 33 25.42 7.65 -30.15
N ASN A 34 25.55 8.21 -31.35
CA ASN A 34 25.83 9.64 -31.51
C ASN A 34 24.67 10.50 -31.03
N GLU A 35 23.44 10.10 -31.34
CA GLU A 35 22.22 10.80 -30.91
C GLU A 35 22.07 10.79 -29.39
N VAL A 36 22.23 9.62 -28.73
CA VAL A 36 22.25 9.51 -27.26
C VAL A 36 23.34 10.40 -26.64
N ARG A 37 24.54 10.41 -27.22
CA ARG A 37 25.64 11.25 -26.74
C ARG A 37 25.31 12.74 -26.82
N ASP A 38 24.67 13.18 -27.90
CA ASP A 38 24.30 14.58 -28.09
C ASP A 38 23.15 14.99 -27.15
N LEU A 39 22.16 14.12 -26.96
CA LEU A 39 21.09 14.31 -25.96
C LEU A 39 21.68 14.44 -24.55
N LEU A 40 22.57 13.51 -24.15
CA LEU A 40 23.25 13.59 -22.85
C LEU A 40 24.06 14.88 -22.70
N ARG A 41 24.76 15.31 -23.75
CA ARG A 41 25.58 16.53 -23.71
C ARG A 41 24.73 17.78 -23.52
N ASN A 42 23.60 17.87 -24.21
CA ASN A 42 22.83 19.11 -24.34
C ASN A 42 21.68 19.20 -23.32
N ASP A 43 21.00 18.09 -23.06
CA ASP A 43 19.66 18.12 -22.44
C ASP A 43 19.58 17.37 -21.11
N TYR A 44 20.59 16.58 -20.75
CA TYR A 44 20.65 15.93 -19.43
C TYR A 44 20.63 16.99 -18.31
N VAL A 45 19.96 16.66 -17.21
CA VAL A 45 19.71 17.59 -16.09
C VAL A 45 20.97 18.25 -15.52
N ASP A 46 22.10 17.55 -15.53
CA ASP A 46 23.40 18.04 -15.08
C ASP A 46 24.42 18.09 -16.23
N PRO A 47 25.50 18.87 -16.12
CA PRO A 47 26.63 18.75 -17.04
C PRO A 47 27.24 17.34 -17.00
N VAL A 48 27.24 16.64 -18.15
CA VAL A 48 27.79 15.28 -18.28
C VAL A 48 29.31 15.33 -18.50
N GLN A 49 30.04 14.47 -17.78
CA GLN A 49 31.51 14.41 -17.86
C GLN A 49 31.99 13.86 -19.22
N ALA A 50 33.16 14.32 -19.66
CA ALA A 50 33.72 13.92 -20.95
C ALA A 50 34.00 12.41 -21.05
N ASP A 51 34.36 11.75 -19.94
CA ASP A 51 34.62 10.31 -19.93
C ASP A 51 33.35 9.47 -20.10
N VAL A 52 32.20 9.95 -19.61
CA VAL A 52 30.87 9.40 -19.89
C VAL A 52 30.57 9.56 -21.38
N LEU A 53 30.67 10.77 -21.92
CA LEU A 53 30.37 11.04 -23.33
C LEU A 53 31.30 10.29 -24.29
N ASN A 54 32.55 10.03 -23.92
CA ASN A 54 33.52 9.32 -24.75
C ASN A 54 33.45 7.80 -24.61
N ALA A 55 32.51 7.26 -23.83
CA ALA A 55 32.36 5.82 -23.68
C ALA A 55 31.99 5.14 -25.03
N PRO A 56 32.49 3.91 -25.28
CA PRO A 56 32.45 3.28 -26.59
C PRO A 56 31.08 2.70 -26.97
N THR A 57 30.18 2.51 -26.01
CA THR A 57 28.81 1.98 -26.21
C THR A 57 27.81 2.77 -25.39
N ILE A 58 26.52 2.69 -25.75
CA ILE A 58 25.42 3.31 -24.97
C ILE A 58 25.42 2.74 -23.55
N ASP A 59 25.49 1.42 -23.39
CA ASP A 59 25.51 0.78 -22.07
C ASP A 59 26.64 1.31 -21.17
N SER A 60 27.85 1.47 -21.72
CA SER A 60 28.96 2.05 -20.97
C SER A 60 28.78 3.54 -20.67
N MET A 61 28.04 4.31 -21.51
CA MET A 61 27.66 5.68 -21.15
C MET A 61 26.72 5.67 -19.93
N LEU A 62 25.71 4.81 -19.94
CA LEU A 62 24.68 4.76 -18.90
C LEU A 62 25.24 4.24 -17.57
N GLU A 63 26.06 3.19 -17.60
CA GLU A 63 26.75 2.67 -16.42
C GLU A 63 27.63 3.75 -15.77
N LYS A 64 28.40 4.50 -16.58
CA LYS A 64 29.24 5.60 -16.10
C LYS A 64 28.44 6.81 -15.62
N LEU A 65 27.30 7.10 -16.25
CA LEU A 65 26.40 8.19 -15.85
C LEU A 65 25.85 7.93 -14.44
N GLY A 66 25.58 6.66 -14.11
CA GLY A 66 25.14 6.24 -12.79
C GLY A 66 23.74 6.75 -12.40
N ASP A 67 22.95 7.21 -13.37
CA ASP A 67 21.55 7.59 -13.16
C ASP A 67 20.63 6.38 -13.41
N PRO A 68 20.03 5.80 -12.37
CA PRO A 68 19.16 4.62 -12.52
C PRO A 68 17.86 4.91 -13.27
N HIS A 69 17.57 6.18 -13.59
CA HIS A 69 16.34 6.57 -14.31
C HIS A 69 16.58 6.93 -15.78
N THR A 70 17.84 6.97 -16.24
CA THR A 70 18.20 7.20 -17.64
C THR A 70 18.52 5.86 -18.30
N SER A 71 17.79 5.50 -19.35
CA SER A 71 17.87 4.17 -19.99
C SER A 71 17.63 4.24 -21.50
N PHE A 72 18.29 3.35 -22.24
CA PHE A 72 17.95 3.05 -23.62
C PHE A 72 16.91 1.93 -23.65
N LEU A 73 15.88 2.07 -24.47
CA LEU A 73 14.79 1.12 -24.63
C LEU A 73 14.63 0.80 -26.11
N THR A 74 14.62 -0.48 -26.45
CA THR A 74 14.15 -0.91 -27.76
C THR A 74 12.67 -0.57 -27.94
N ALA A 75 12.18 -0.58 -29.19
CA ALA A 75 10.76 -0.37 -29.46
C ALA A 75 9.85 -1.37 -28.70
N ALA A 76 10.29 -2.61 -28.50
CA ALA A 76 9.56 -3.62 -27.74
C ALA A 76 9.54 -3.30 -26.23
N GLU A 77 10.68 -2.94 -25.65
CA GLU A 77 10.77 -2.55 -24.22
C GLU A 77 9.98 -1.25 -23.94
N TYR A 78 9.93 -0.31 -24.90
CA TYR A 78 9.08 0.86 -24.80
C TYR A 78 7.59 0.50 -24.82
N GLN A 79 7.19 -0.46 -25.66
CA GLN A 79 5.80 -0.94 -25.66
C GLN A 79 5.46 -1.61 -24.32
N ASP A 80 6.32 -2.48 -23.79
CA ASP A 80 6.14 -3.11 -22.49
C ASP A 80 6.03 -2.05 -21.37
N PHE A 81 6.83 -0.99 -21.44
CA PHE A 81 6.75 0.14 -20.51
C PHE A 81 5.39 0.84 -20.59
N ASN A 82 4.90 1.15 -21.79
CA ASN A 82 3.59 1.79 -21.97
C ASN A 82 2.46 0.88 -21.51
N ASP A 83 2.47 -0.40 -21.88
CA ASP A 83 1.48 -1.38 -21.46
C ASP A 83 1.40 -1.47 -19.92
N SER A 84 2.53 -1.36 -19.23
CA SER A 84 2.55 -1.33 -17.76
C SER A 84 1.87 -0.08 -17.18
N LEU A 85 2.06 1.10 -17.78
CA LEU A 85 1.43 2.35 -17.36
C LEU A 85 -0.08 2.34 -17.62
N GLU A 86 -0.50 1.79 -18.75
CA GLU A 86 -1.92 1.65 -19.11
C GLU A 86 -2.58 0.42 -18.46
N GLN A 87 -1.89 -0.29 -17.55
CA GLN A 87 -2.37 -1.53 -16.93
C GLN A 87 -2.92 -2.55 -17.94
N THR A 88 -2.29 -2.58 -19.10
CA THR A 88 -2.67 -3.41 -20.23
C THR A 88 -1.78 -4.64 -20.27
N PHE A 89 -2.39 -5.81 -20.41
CA PHE A 89 -1.65 -7.04 -20.63
C PHE A 89 -2.43 -8.00 -21.52
N THR A 90 -1.68 -8.80 -22.29
CA THR A 90 -2.29 -9.84 -23.12
C THR A 90 -2.39 -11.15 -22.36
N GLY A 91 -3.61 -11.61 -22.13
CA GLY A 91 -3.88 -12.85 -21.40
C GLY A 91 -5.36 -13.18 -21.30
N ILE A 92 -5.74 -13.89 -20.24
CA ILE A 92 -7.12 -14.36 -20.03
C ILE A 92 -7.90 -13.52 -19.01
N GLY A 93 -7.24 -12.75 -18.13
CA GLY A 93 -7.90 -11.80 -17.22
C GLY A 93 -8.37 -12.39 -15.91
N ILE A 94 -7.44 -12.96 -15.15
CA ILE A 94 -7.70 -13.51 -13.83
C ILE A 94 -6.80 -12.85 -12.78
N TYR A 95 -7.32 -12.72 -11.57
CA TYR A 95 -6.49 -12.60 -10.37
C TYR A 95 -6.12 -14.02 -9.93
N LEU A 96 -4.88 -14.20 -9.48
CA LEU A 96 -4.35 -15.53 -9.21
C LEU A 96 -3.52 -15.61 -7.93
N ASP A 97 -3.49 -16.82 -7.36
CA ASP A 97 -2.50 -17.28 -6.38
C ASP A 97 -1.83 -18.56 -6.92
N ILE A 98 -0.57 -18.78 -6.56
CA ILE A 98 0.12 -20.04 -6.84
C ILE A 98 -0.13 -21.00 -5.68
N VAL A 99 -0.65 -22.18 -6.00
CA VAL A 99 -0.86 -23.28 -5.06
C VAL A 99 -0.14 -24.54 -5.56
N PRO A 100 0.18 -25.53 -4.71
CA PRO A 100 0.88 -26.74 -5.15
C PRO A 100 0.22 -27.46 -6.35
N GLU A 101 -1.11 -27.39 -6.44
CA GLU A 101 -1.92 -28.00 -7.48
C GLU A 101 -1.94 -27.23 -8.82
N GLY A 102 -1.44 -25.99 -8.86
CA GLY A 102 -1.42 -25.15 -10.05
C GLY A 102 -1.72 -23.67 -9.76
N VAL A 103 -2.40 -23.01 -10.69
CA VAL A 103 -2.76 -21.58 -10.55
C VAL A 103 -4.19 -21.47 -10.05
N LYS A 104 -4.39 -21.00 -8.82
CA LYS A 104 -5.71 -20.75 -8.24
C LYS A 104 -6.24 -19.42 -8.72
N VAL A 105 -7.45 -19.40 -9.27
CA VAL A 105 -8.18 -18.20 -9.65
C VAL A 105 -8.76 -17.59 -8.37
N THR A 106 -8.30 -16.40 -7.98
CA THR A 106 -8.82 -15.65 -6.84
C THR A 106 -9.92 -14.67 -7.23
N GLY A 107 -9.97 -14.30 -8.51
CA GLY A 107 -11.01 -13.43 -9.08
C GLY A 107 -10.87 -13.32 -10.60
N LEU A 108 -11.83 -12.66 -11.23
CA LEU A 108 -11.84 -12.41 -12.68
C LEU A 108 -11.81 -10.91 -12.93
N VAL A 109 -11.09 -10.49 -13.97
CA VAL A 109 -11.16 -9.11 -14.44
C VAL A 109 -12.46 -8.94 -15.22
N GLY A 110 -13.31 -7.99 -14.82
CA GLY A 110 -14.63 -7.79 -15.43
C GLY A 110 -14.55 -7.58 -16.95
N GLY A 111 -15.42 -8.27 -17.68
CA GLY A 111 -15.49 -8.23 -19.14
C GLY A 111 -14.34 -8.95 -19.87
N SER A 112 -13.37 -9.55 -19.17
CA SER A 112 -12.25 -10.31 -19.74
C SER A 112 -12.68 -11.62 -20.44
N PRO A 113 -11.80 -12.28 -21.21
CA PRO A 113 -12.08 -13.63 -21.72
C PRO A 113 -12.39 -14.66 -20.64
N ALA A 114 -11.71 -14.61 -19.50
CA ALA A 114 -11.96 -15.51 -18.39
C ALA A 114 -13.32 -15.25 -17.74
N ASP A 115 -13.73 -14.00 -17.61
CA ASP A 115 -15.06 -13.59 -17.12
C ASP A 115 -16.20 -14.03 -18.05
N LYS A 116 -15.96 -14.03 -19.36
CA LYS A 116 -16.89 -14.56 -20.37
C LYS A 116 -16.84 -16.08 -20.49
N ALA A 117 -15.77 -16.71 -20.00
CA ALA A 117 -15.64 -18.14 -19.95
C ALA A 117 -16.34 -18.69 -18.70
N VAL A 118 -16.44 -20.02 -18.61
CA VAL A 118 -17.07 -20.69 -17.45
C VAL A 118 -16.15 -20.72 -16.21
N LEU A 119 -15.12 -19.88 -16.14
CA LEU A 119 -14.20 -19.79 -15.00
C LEU A 119 -14.84 -19.03 -13.84
N ARG A 120 -14.38 -19.30 -12.60
CA ARG A 120 -14.81 -18.57 -11.40
C ARG A 120 -13.73 -18.56 -10.32
N ALA A 121 -13.84 -17.63 -9.38
CA ALA A 121 -12.99 -17.64 -8.19
C ALA A 121 -13.10 -18.99 -7.45
N GLY A 122 -11.96 -19.52 -7.02
CA GLY A 122 -11.83 -20.84 -6.41
C GLY A 122 -11.41 -21.95 -7.38
N ASP A 123 -11.48 -21.74 -8.69
CA ASP A 123 -10.95 -22.67 -9.68
C ASP A 123 -9.44 -22.84 -9.58
N ILE A 124 -8.92 -24.03 -9.87
CA ILE A 124 -7.47 -24.28 -9.98
C ILE A 124 -7.15 -24.69 -11.41
N ILE A 125 -6.39 -23.86 -12.12
CA ILE A 125 -5.86 -24.18 -13.45
C ILE A 125 -4.64 -25.09 -13.24
N THR A 126 -4.81 -26.36 -13.59
CA THR A 126 -3.80 -27.41 -13.39
C THR A 126 -2.87 -27.56 -14.61
N SER A 127 -3.33 -27.20 -15.81
CA SER A 127 -2.53 -27.24 -17.05
C SER A 127 -2.94 -26.16 -18.06
N VAL A 128 -1.99 -25.73 -18.89
CA VAL A 128 -2.19 -24.87 -20.08
C VAL A 128 -1.67 -25.60 -21.32
N GLY A 129 -2.56 -25.96 -22.22
CA GLY A 129 -2.25 -26.87 -23.33
C GLY A 129 -1.70 -28.20 -22.81
N SER A 130 -0.49 -28.56 -23.25
CA SER A 130 0.23 -29.75 -22.79
C SER A 130 1.08 -29.53 -21.53
N HIS A 131 1.19 -28.30 -21.02
CA HIS A 131 2.07 -27.97 -19.91
C HIS A 131 1.32 -28.02 -18.59
N SER A 132 1.79 -28.84 -17.66
CA SER A 132 1.30 -28.85 -16.28
C SER A 132 1.77 -27.60 -15.55
N LEU A 133 0.87 -26.97 -14.77
CA LEU A 133 1.18 -25.83 -13.91
C LEU A 133 1.50 -26.26 -12.45
N LYS A 134 1.32 -27.54 -12.12
CA LYS A 134 1.61 -28.07 -10.77
C LYS A 134 3.06 -27.81 -10.36
N GLY A 135 3.24 -27.22 -9.19
CA GLY A 135 4.55 -26.94 -8.60
C GLY A 135 5.37 -25.85 -9.30
N LEU A 136 4.83 -25.19 -10.32
CA LEU A 136 5.50 -24.06 -10.98
C LEU A 136 5.42 -22.80 -10.13
N SER A 137 6.46 -21.97 -10.22
CA SER A 137 6.42 -20.62 -9.65
C SER A 137 5.57 -19.68 -10.52
N SER A 138 5.31 -18.46 -10.02
CA SER A 138 4.57 -17.45 -10.78
C SER A 138 5.31 -17.04 -12.05
N GLU A 139 6.63 -16.95 -11.99
CA GLU A 139 7.54 -16.59 -13.08
C GLU A 139 7.52 -17.64 -14.19
N GLU A 140 7.25 -18.90 -13.86
CA GLU A 140 7.15 -20.00 -14.83
C GLU A 140 5.72 -20.15 -15.37
N ALA A 141 4.70 -19.99 -14.53
CA ALA A 141 3.31 -20.21 -14.90
C ALA A 141 2.69 -19.06 -15.70
N ILE A 142 3.00 -17.80 -15.36
CA ILE A 142 2.42 -16.62 -16.02
C ILE A 142 2.75 -16.57 -17.52
N PRO A 143 4.00 -16.79 -17.97
CA PRO A 143 4.33 -16.80 -19.39
C PRO A 143 3.58 -17.87 -20.20
N LEU A 144 3.18 -18.99 -19.58
CA LEU A 144 2.38 -20.03 -20.23
C LEU A 144 0.93 -19.59 -20.42
N ILE A 145 0.37 -18.87 -19.45
CA ILE A 145 -0.99 -18.32 -19.50
C ILE A 145 -1.06 -17.13 -20.46
N ARG A 146 -0.03 -16.28 -20.47
CA ARG A 146 0.14 -15.20 -21.45
C ARG A 146 0.50 -15.74 -22.83
N GLY A 147 0.42 -14.89 -23.84
CA GLY A 147 0.74 -15.25 -25.21
C GLY A 147 0.17 -14.23 -26.20
N PRO A 148 0.32 -14.49 -27.52
CA PRO A 148 -0.13 -13.55 -28.54
C PRO A 148 -1.62 -13.25 -28.46
N GLU A 149 -2.00 -12.01 -28.72
CA GLU A 149 -3.40 -11.59 -28.78
C GLU A 149 -4.15 -12.34 -29.89
N GLY A 150 -5.41 -12.69 -29.63
CA GLY A 150 -6.26 -13.49 -30.53
C GLY A 150 -5.96 -14.99 -30.51
N SER A 151 -4.91 -15.44 -29.81
CA SER A 151 -4.63 -16.87 -29.68
C SER A 151 -5.55 -17.54 -28.65
N THR A 152 -5.99 -18.77 -28.89
CA THR A 152 -6.80 -19.54 -27.93
C THR A 152 -5.92 -20.49 -27.13
N ILE A 153 -6.17 -20.58 -25.81
CA ILE A 153 -5.58 -21.60 -24.94
C ILE A 153 -6.61 -22.55 -24.36
N GLN A 154 -6.18 -23.79 -24.27
CA GLN A 154 -6.89 -24.84 -23.57
C GLN A 154 -6.39 -24.89 -22.12
N LEU A 155 -7.30 -24.70 -21.17
CA LEU A 155 -7.04 -24.79 -19.74
C LEU A 155 -7.65 -26.08 -19.19
N LEU A 156 -6.90 -26.82 -18.38
CA LEU A 156 -7.45 -27.89 -17.56
C LEU A 156 -7.71 -27.35 -16.15
N VAL A 157 -8.99 -27.27 -15.77
CA VAL A 157 -9.45 -26.63 -14.55
C VAL A 157 -9.97 -27.69 -13.58
N LEU A 158 -9.56 -27.60 -12.32
CA LEU A 158 -10.06 -28.38 -11.21
C LEU A 158 -10.98 -27.50 -10.36
N ARG A 159 -12.21 -27.97 -10.15
CA ARG A 159 -13.25 -27.29 -9.36
C ARG A 159 -13.99 -28.32 -8.54
N ASP A 160 -14.02 -28.13 -7.23
CA ASP A 160 -14.77 -29.01 -6.31
C ASP A 160 -14.42 -30.51 -6.50
N GLY A 161 -13.15 -30.80 -6.82
CA GLY A 161 -12.66 -32.16 -7.08
C GLY A 161 -12.90 -32.71 -8.50
N VAL A 162 -13.57 -31.96 -9.37
CA VAL A 162 -13.87 -32.35 -10.76
C VAL A 162 -13.01 -31.58 -11.75
N SER A 163 -12.34 -32.29 -12.65
CA SER A 163 -11.55 -31.68 -13.72
C SER A 163 -12.38 -31.50 -15.00
N PHE A 164 -12.28 -30.33 -15.63
CA PHE A 164 -12.90 -30.03 -16.91
C PHE A 164 -12.02 -29.09 -17.72
N THR A 165 -12.25 -29.05 -19.02
CA THR A 165 -11.45 -28.25 -19.96
C THR A 165 -12.21 -26.98 -20.35
N VAL A 166 -11.50 -25.86 -20.41
CA VAL A 166 -12.02 -24.58 -20.87
C VAL A 166 -11.12 -24.04 -21.98
N GLN A 167 -11.72 -23.60 -23.09
CA GLN A 167 -11.00 -22.84 -24.11
C GLN A 167 -11.19 -21.36 -23.83
N VAL A 168 -10.09 -20.61 -23.76
CA VAL A 168 -10.12 -19.18 -23.48
C VAL A 168 -9.24 -18.46 -24.50
N GLU A 169 -9.80 -17.44 -25.14
CA GLU A 169 -9.03 -16.57 -26.02
C GLU A 169 -8.14 -15.63 -25.18
N ARG A 170 -6.91 -15.40 -25.63
CA ARG A 170 -6.05 -14.36 -25.08
C ARG A 170 -6.37 -13.06 -25.79
N ARG A 171 -6.60 -12.00 -25.03
CA ARG A 171 -6.76 -10.66 -25.59
C ARG A 171 -6.02 -9.63 -24.74
N SER A 172 -5.95 -8.41 -25.25
CA SER A 172 -5.57 -7.26 -24.44
C SER A 172 -6.61 -6.97 -23.35
N ILE A 173 -6.14 -6.88 -22.11
CA ILE A 173 -6.96 -6.67 -20.91
C ILE A 173 -6.43 -5.45 -20.20
N GLU A 174 -7.31 -4.48 -20.06
CA GLU A 174 -7.08 -3.25 -19.32
C GLU A 174 -7.70 -3.42 -17.92
N VAL A 175 -6.88 -3.25 -16.89
CA VAL A 175 -7.35 -3.20 -15.51
C VAL A 175 -7.54 -1.73 -15.13
N PRO A 176 -8.70 -1.31 -14.60
CA PRO A 176 -8.90 0.07 -14.19
C PRO A 176 -7.82 0.53 -13.21
N SER A 177 -7.17 1.64 -13.54
CA SER A 177 -6.14 2.25 -12.68
C SER A 177 -6.71 2.91 -11.42
N VAL A 178 -8.03 3.10 -11.36
CA VAL A 178 -8.75 3.64 -10.20
C VAL A 178 -9.84 2.66 -9.77
N ILE A 179 -9.88 2.36 -8.47
CA ILE A 179 -10.93 1.56 -7.83
C ILE A 179 -11.58 2.40 -6.75
N ASP A 180 -12.91 2.45 -6.73
CA ASP A 180 -13.69 3.11 -5.69
C ASP A 180 -14.55 2.15 -4.84
N GLU A 181 -14.70 2.48 -3.56
CA GLU A 181 -15.53 1.73 -2.61
C GLU A 181 -16.02 2.64 -1.47
N ILE A 182 -17.19 2.36 -0.90
CA ILE A 182 -17.57 2.89 0.41
C ILE A 182 -17.04 1.97 1.50
N LYS A 183 -16.14 2.50 2.32
CA LYS A 183 -15.59 1.84 3.49
C LYS A 183 -16.45 2.10 4.74
N PRO A 184 -16.22 1.37 5.85
CA PRO A 184 -16.82 1.69 7.15
C PRO A 184 -16.73 3.18 7.47
N PHE A 185 -17.71 3.67 8.25
CA PHE A 185 -17.88 5.09 8.59
C PHE A 185 -18.28 5.99 7.40
N GLN A 186 -18.86 5.41 6.35
CA GLN A 186 -19.33 6.14 5.17
C GLN A 186 -18.17 6.92 4.50
N ILE A 187 -17.00 6.30 4.43
CA ILE A 187 -15.77 6.88 3.86
C ILE A 187 -15.69 6.52 2.38
N GLY A 188 -15.50 7.51 1.52
CA GLY A 188 -15.22 7.31 0.11
C GLY A 188 -13.76 6.91 -0.09
N TYR A 189 -13.51 5.69 -0.53
CA TYR A 189 -12.16 5.19 -0.76
C TYR A 189 -11.86 5.15 -2.25
N LEU A 190 -10.72 5.71 -2.65
CA LEU A 190 -10.20 5.76 -4.03
C LEU A 190 -8.78 5.20 -4.02
N ARG A 191 -8.54 4.05 -4.65
CA ARG A 191 -7.18 3.52 -4.86
C ARG A 191 -6.73 3.83 -6.27
N ILE A 192 -5.54 4.40 -6.41
CA ILE A 192 -4.89 4.65 -7.69
C ILE A 192 -3.67 3.73 -7.80
N SER A 193 -3.69 2.74 -8.71
CA SER A 193 -2.59 1.78 -8.85
C SER A 193 -1.44 2.29 -9.72
N THR A 194 -1.73 3.17 -10.67
CA THR A 194 -0.75 3.82 -11.57
C THR A 194 -1.38 5.08 -12.17
N PHE A 195 -0.55 5.95 -12.75
CA PHE A 195 -1.00 7.12 -13.51
C PHE A 195 -0.86 6.86 -15.02
N GLY A 196 -1.85 6.17 -15.59
CA GLY A 196 -2.01 5.97 -17.03
C GLY A 196 -2.71 7.14 -17.72
N SER A 197 -2.88 7.04 -19.03
CA SER A 197 -3.42 8.14 -19.86
C SER A 197 -4.90 8.46 -19.54
N GLU A 198 -5.66 7.44 -19.11
CA GLU A 198 -7.09 7.56 -18.78
C GLU A 198 -7.36 7.71 -17.28
N THR A 199 -6.33 7.66 -16.42
CA THR A 199 -6.50 7.65 -14.96
C THR A 199 -7.24 8.88 -14.43
N GLY A 200 -7.02 10.06 -15.01
CA GLY A 200 -7.75 11.28 -14.63
C GLY A 200 -9.26 11.18 -14.86
N LYS A 201 -9.69 10.62 -16.01
CA LYS A 201 -11.11 10.41 -16.34
C LYS A 201 -11.73 9.31 -15.47
N LEU A 202 -10.98 8.24 -15.19
CA LEU A 202 -11.42 7.17 -14.29
C LEU A 202 -11.60 7.72 -12.87
N PHE A 203 -10.64 8.52 -12.38
CA PHE A 203 -10.75 9.19 -11.08
C PHE A 203 -11.98 10.09 -11.00
N ALA A 204 -12.22 10.93 -12.03
CA ALA A 204 -13.39 11.79 -12.09
C ALA A 204 -14.71 10.99 -12.00
N SER A 205 -14.78 9.86 -12.72
CA SER A 205 -15.96 8.99 -12.75
C SER A 205 -16.19 8.30 -11.40
N SER A 206 -15.12 7.77 -10.80
CA SER A 206 -15.13 7.15 -9.47
C SER A 206 -15.47 8.14 -8.36
N LEU A 207 -14.89 9.35 -8.41
CA LEU A 207 -15.20 10.42 -7.45
C LEU A 207 -16.66 10.84 -7.53
N GLU A 208 -17.21 10.96 -8.74
CA GLU A 208 -18.63 11.27 -8.95
C GLU A 208 -19.54 10.14 -8.45
N ASN A 209 -19.17 8.88 -8.67
CA ASN A 209 -19.89 7.72 -8.14
C ASN A 209 -19.94 7.74 -6.60
N LEU A 210 -18.78 7.97 -5.96
CA LEU A 210 -18.71 8.11 -4.50
C LEU A 210 -19.50 9.33 -4.02
N ARG A 211 -19.40 10.47 -4.70
CA ARG A 211 -20.11 11.71 -4.31
C ARG A 211 -21.62 11.50 -4.20
N ARG A 212 -22.21 10.73 -5.11
CA ARG A 212 -23.65 10.38 -5.07
C ARG A 212 -24.04 9.53 -3.85
N GLN A 213 -23.08 8.79 -3.29
CA GLN A 213 -23.24 8.03 -2.06
C GLN A 213 -23.00 8.89 -0.80
N ASN A 214 -22.69 10.18 -0.97
CA ASN A 214 -22.51 11.19 0.06
C ASN A 214 -21.59 10.76 1.23
N PRO A 215 -20.32 10.38 0.96
CA PRO A 215 -19.38 10.01 2.01
C PRO A 215 -19.09 11.19 2.94
N GLY A 216 -18.80 10.93 4.21
CA GLY A 216 -18.42 11.98 5.17
C GLY A 216 -17.00 12.51 4.95
N SER A 217 -16.15 11.69 4.35
CA SER A 217 -14.71 11.92 4.16
C SER A 217 -14.16 11.04 3.04
N TYR A 218 -12.91 11.28 2.64
CA TYR A 218 -12.24 10.51 1.58
C TYR A 218 -10.90 9.92 2.04
N ILE A 219 -10.58 8.74 1.51
CA ILE A 219 -9.24 8.17 1.55
C ILE A 219 -8.77 7.97 0.11
N VAL A 220 -7.62 8.55 -0.25
CA VAL A 220 -6.94 8.31 -1.52
C VAL A 220 -5.72 7.43 -1.26
N ASP A 221 -5.73 6.19 -1.74
CA ASP A 221 -4.65 5.23 -1.55
C ASP A 221 -3.68 5.21 -2.72
N LEU A 222 -2.45 5.68 -2.47
CA LEU A 222 -1.31 5.69 -3.40
C LEU A 222 -0.23 4.67 -3.00
N ARG A 223 -0.50 3.78 -2.03
CA ARG A 223 0.44 2.72 -1.66
C ARG A 223 0.70 1.82 -2.86
N ASP A 224 1.97 1.49 -3.07
CA ASP A 224 2.45 0.66 -4.18
C ASP A 224 2.25 1.26 -5.58
N ASN A 225 2.00 2.56 -5.67
CA ASN A 225 1.91 3.28 -6.94
C ASN A 225 3.24 3.97 -7.28
N GLY A 226 3.98 3.38 -8.22
CA GLY A 226 5.28 3.90 -8.69
C GLY A 226 5.22 5.19 -9.54
N GLY A 227 4.03 5.71 -9.80
CA GLY A 227 3.79 6.93 -10.55
C GLY A 227 3.22 6.65 -11.95
N GLY A 228 3.69 7.42 -12.93
CA GLY A 228 3.20 7.40 -14.31
C GLY A 228 3.20 8.81 -14.89
N TYR A 229 2.20 9.15 -15.71
CA TYR A 229 2.11 10.47 -16.33
C TYR A 229 1.85 11.57 -15.30
N VAL A 230 2.69 12.60 -15.32
CA VAL A 230 2.56 13.80 -14.49
C VAL A 230 1.22 14.50 -14.76
N THR A 231 0.78 14.54 -16.01
CA THR A 231 -0.50 15.16 -16.40
C THR A 231 -1.68 14.57 -15.66
N ALA A 232 -1.74 13.25 -15.46
CA ALA A 232 -2.81 12.62 -14.69
C ALA A 232 -2.76 13.00 -13.20
N ALA A 233 -1.56 13.18 -12.62
CA ALA A 233 -1.44 13.68 -11.25
C ALA A 233 -1.85 15.15 -11.11
N LEU A 234 -1.53 16.00 -12.09
CA LEU A 234 -1.96 17.40 -12.13
C LEU A 234 -3.49 17.52 -12.29
N ASP A 235 -4.09 16.67 -13.12
CA ASP A 235 -5.53 16.58 -13.29
C ASP A 235 -6.23 16.22 -11.97
N ILE A 236 -5.74 15.16 -11.31
CA ILE A 236 -6.31 14.68 -10.03
C ILE A 236 -6.09 15.68 -8.90
N ALA A 237 -4.91 16.32 -8.83
CA ALA A 237 -4.62 17.35 -7.83
C ALA A 237 -5.65 18.50 -7.89
N GLY A 238 -6.15 18.80 -9.08
CA GLY A 238 -7.15 19.82 -9.35
C GLY A 238 -8.43 19.71 -8.52
N TYR A 239 -8.84 18.49 -8.18
CA TYR A 239 -10.02 18.26 -7.35
C TYR A 239 -9.82 18.66 -5.89
N PHE A 240 -8.59 18.86 -5.43
CA PHE A 240 -8.25 19.16 -4.05
C PHE A 240 -7.65 20.56 -3.88
N ILE A 241 -6.80 20.98 -4.82
CA ILE A 241 -6.07 22.25 -4.75
C ILE A 241 -6.52 23.26 -5.81
N SER A 242 -7.62 22.99 -6.51
CA SER A 242 -8.14 23.82 -7.61
C SER A 242 -7.06 24.08 -8.67
N ASP A 243 -6.90 25.33 -9.12
CA ASP A 243 -5.90 25.67 -10.12
C ASP A 243 -4.52 26.00 -9.53
N GLU A 244 -4.22 25.69 -8.26
CA GLU A 244 -2.94 26.08 -7.64
C GLU A 244 -1.70 25.39 -8.23
N VAL A 245 -0.51 25.94 -7.95
CA VAL A 245 0.76 25.30 -8.36
C VAL A 245 0.87 23.93 -7.70
N ALA A 246 1.03 22.87 -8.47
CA ALA A 246 1.10 21.50 -7.97
C ALA A 246 2.55 20.97 -7.91
N ILE A 247 3.45 21.54 -8.70
CA ILE A 247 4.84 21.10 -8.80
C ILE A 247 5.72 22.26 -9.25
N GLN A 248 6.94 22.32 -8.72
CA GLN A 248 8.00 23.17 -9.26
C GLN A 248 9.04 22.31 -9.97
N THR A 249 9.32 22.59 -11.23
CA THR A 249 10.23 21.80 -12.07
C THR A 249 11.47 22.62 -12.44
N GLN A 250 12.64 22.17 -12.00
CA GLN A 250 13.93 22.79 -12.32
C GLN A 250 14.64 21.98 -13.41
N TYR A 251 14.73 22.56 -14.60
CA TYR A 251 15.55 22.06 -15.71
C TYR A 251 17.01 22.46 -15.55
N ARG A 252 17.89 21.93 -16.41
CA ARG A 252 19.33 22.27 -16.43
C ARG A 252 19.60 23.78 -16.50
N THR A 253 18.78 24.51 -17.26
CA THR A 253 18.93 25.95 -17.48
C THR A 253 17.60 26.67 -17.28
N GLY A 254 17.67 27.95 -16.92
CA GLY A 254 16.49 28.78 -16.68
C GLY A 254 15.94 28.71 -15.25
N PRO A 255 14.97 29.58 -14.93
CA PRO A 255 14.27 29.54 -13.65
C PRO A 255 13.39 28.28 -13.51
N PRO A 256 12.97 27.90 -12.28
CA PRO A 256 11.97 26.86 -12.09
C PRO A 256 10.69 27.14 -12.88
N SER A 257 10.17 26.13 -13.56
CA SER A 257 8.82 26.10 -14.11
C SER A 257 7.82 25.81 -12.99
N LEU A 258 6.71 26.53 -12.97
CA LEU A 258 5.61 26.30 -12.03
C LEU A 258 4.43 25.71 -12.81
N GLU A 259 4.16 24.42 -12.62
CA GLU A 259 3.04 23.77 -13.27
C GLU A 259 1.85 23.72 -12.31
N ARG A 260 0.68 24.11 -12.81
CA ARG A 260 -0.56 24.23 -12.04
C ARG A 260 -1.40 22.98 -12.22
N ALA A 261 -2.20 22.66 -11.21
CA ALA A 261 -3.22 21.63 -11.32
C ALA A 261 -4.35 22.06 -12.28
N ASP A 262 -5.03 21.07 -12.86
CA ASP A 262 -6.14 21.36 -13.77
C ASP A 262 -7.39 21.76 -13.00
N LYS A 263 -8.05 22.83 -13.44
CA LYS A 263 -9.22 23.35 -12.74
C LYS A 263 -10.46 22.50 -13.00
N HIS A 264 -11.13 22.07 -11.93
CA HIS A 264 -12.40 21.35 -12.00
C HIS A 264 -13.58 22.17 -11.46
N ASN A 265 -14.80 21.82 -11.92
CA ASN A 265 -16.04 22.45 -11.44
C ASN A 265 -16.42 22.02 -10.02
N TYR A 266 -15.97 20.84 -9.60
CA TYR A 266 -16.17 20.31 -8.26
C TYR A 266 -14.82 20.26 -7.55
N ILE A 267 -14.79 20.80 -6.33
CA ILE A 267 -13.65 20.73 -5.42
C ILE A 267 -14.09 19.92 -4.21
N VAL A 268 -13.25 18.97 -3.81
CA VAL A 268 -13.46 18.15 -2.61
C VAL A 268 -13.27 19.05 -1.39
N ASP A 269 -14.35 19.22 -0.62
CA ASP A 269 -14.41 20.05 0.59
C ASP A 269 -14.56 19.22 1.88
N LYS A 270 -14.36 17.90 1.77
CA LYS A 270 -14.50 16.95 2.88
C LYS A 270 -13.14 16.53 3.44
N PRO A 271 -13.06 16.15 4.73
CA PRO A 271 -11.83 15.62 5.32
C PRO A 271 -11.25 14.50 4.45
N THR A 272 -9.98 14.63 4.12
CA THR A 272 -9.30 13.70 3.21
C THR A 272 -7.98 13.22 3.82
N ILE A 273 -7.71 11.93 3.66
CA ILE A 273 -6.44 11.29 3.99
C ILE A 273 -5.86 10.65 2.74
N TYR A 274 -4.55 10.81 2.54
CA TYR A 274 -3.79 10.08 1.52
C TYR A 274 -2.96 9.00 2.20
N LEU A 275 -3.03 7.78 1.68
CA LEU A 275 -2.17 6.68 2.09
C LEU A 275 -0.96 6.57 1.17
N ILE A 276 0.23 6.53 1.74
CA ILE A 276 1.48 6.33 1.01
C ILE A 276 2.34 5.25 1.66
N ASN A 277 3.27 4.70 0.90
CA ASN A 277 4.32 3.85 1.43
C ASN A 277 5.64 4.05 0.65
N GLN A 278 6.67 3.28 0.98
CA GLN A 278 7.99 3.34 0.35
C GLN A 278 7.98 3.05 -1.16
N ASN A 279 6.90 2.50 -1.70
CA ASN A 279 6.72 2.23 -3.12
C ASN A 279 5.94 3.35 -3.85
N SER A 280 5.34 4.29 -3.11
CA SER A 280 4.73 5.49 -3.68
C SER A 280 5.84 6.38 -4.26
N ALA A 281 5.84 6.61 -5.57
CA ALA A 281 6.91 7.33 -6.25
C ALA A 281 6.41 8.30 -7.35
N SER A 282 7.25 9.27 -7.70
CA SER A 282 7.08 10.10 -8.91
C SER A 282 5.73 10.86 -8.91
N ALA A 283 4.82 10.58 -9.86
CA ALA A 283 3.49 11.20 -9.93
C ALA A 283 2.68 11.07 -8.63
N SER A 284 2.82 9.95 -7.90
CA SER A 284 2.23 9.77 -6.57
C SER A 284 2.75 10.78 -5.56
N GLU A 285 4.06 11.09 -5.61
CA GLU A 285 4.71 12.04 -4.71
C GLU A 285 4.39 13.49 -5.07
N ILE A 286 4.19 13.78 -6.36
CA ILE A 286 3.69 15.08 -6.83
C ILE A 286 2.29 15.31 -6.26
N LEU A 287 1.38 14.35 -6.45
CA LEU A 287 0.01 14.48 -5.96
C LEU A 287 -0.04 14.59 -4.43
N ALA A 288 0.62 13.67 -3.71
CA ALA A 288 0.67 13.67 -2.25
C ALA A 288 1.35 14.93 -1.69
N GLY A 289 2.45 15.37 -2.31
CA GLY A 289 3.16 16.59 -1.92
C GLY A 289 2.30 17.83 -2.11
N ALA A 290 1.55 17.92 -3.21
CA ALA A 290 0.68 19.05 -3.49
C ALA A 290 -0.45 19.18 -2.46
N VAL A 291 -1.21 18.11 -2.21
CA VAL A 291 -2.32 18.15 -1.23
C VAL A 291 -1.83 18.34 0.20
N LYS A 292 -0.61 17.87 0.52
CA LYS A 292 0.04 18.08 1.83
C LYS A 292 0.44 19.54 2.03
N ASP A 293 1.13 20.12 1.06
CA ASP A 293 1.65 21.49 1.12
C ASP A 293 0.54 22.53 1.33
N TYR A 294 -0.60 22.35 0.66
CA TYR A 294 -1.77 23.23 0.84
C TYR A 294 -2.66 22.83 2.02
N GLY A 295 -2.27 21.82 2.80
CA GLY A 295 -3.03 21.35 3.96
C GLY A 295 -4.44 20.88 3.60
N GLN A 296 -4.63 20.31 2.40
CA GLN A 296 -5.92 19.77 1.94
C GLN A 296 -6.14 18.34 2.46
N ALA A 297 -5.07 17.55 2.63
CA ALA A 297 -5.16 16.20 3.17
C ALA A 297 -4.10 15.92 4.26
N LEU A 298 -4.39 14.97 5.14
CA LEU A 298 -3.36 14.34 5.97
C LEU A 298 -2.71 13.20 5.18
N ILE A 299 -1.41 13.00 5.37
CA ILE A 299 -0.67 11.88 4.80
C ILE A 299 -0.43 10.83 5.89
N ILE A 300 -0.86 9.59 5.69
CA ILE A 300 -0.68 8.48 6.65
C ILE A 300 0.01 7.30 5.98
N GLY A 301 0.92 6.63 6.69
CA GLY A 301 1.64 5.45 6.18
C GLY A 301 3.13 5.54 6.46
N THR A 302 3.97 5.18 5.49
CA THR A 302 5.43 5.30 5.59
C THR A 302 5.97 6.37 4.65
N GLN A 303 7.24 6.74 4.81
CA GLN A 303 7.92 7.67 3.91
C GLN A 303 7.91 7.12 2.47
N SER A 304 7.59 7.99 1.50
CA SER A 304 7.57 7.62 0.08
C SER A 304 8.97 7.42 -0.52
N TYR A 305 9.05 6.93 -1.76
CA TYR A 305 10.29 6.48 -2.39
C TYR A 305 11.38 7.56 -2.51
N GLY A 306 11.00 8.80 -2.79
CA GLY A 306 11.90 9.93 -3.00
C GLY A 306 12.39 10.08 -4.43
N LYS A 307 11.53 9.85 -5.43
CA LYS A 307 11.89 10.05 -6.84
C LYS A 307 11.49 11.46 -7.28
N GLY A 308 12.36 12.43 -7.02
CA GLY A 308 12.17 13.83 -7.42
C GLY A 308 12.82 14.21 -8.75
N SER A 309 12.85 13.29 -9.72
CA SER A 309 13.44 13.48 -11.06
C SER A 309 12.40 13.25 -12.15
N MET A 310 12.46 14.06 -13.21
CA MET A 310 11.56 13.97 -14.36
C MET A 310 12.35 13.44 -15.55
N GLN A 311 11.79 12.40 -16.19
CA GLN A 311 12.34 11.83 -17.40
C GLN A 311 11.53 12.27 -18.61
N GLN A 312 12.23 12.45 -19.74
CA GLN A 312 11.63 12.64 -21.05
C GLN A 312 12.00 11.46 -21.94
N MET A 313 11.03 11.02 -22.76
CA MET A 313 11.23 9.97 -23.75
C MET A 313 11.59 10.61 -25.10
N TYR A 314 12.73 10.21 -25.66
CA TYR A 314 13.20 10.66 -26.98
C TYR A 314 13.13 9.49 -27.95
N THR A 315 12.44 9.66 -29.08
CA THR A 315 12.50 8.70 -30.19
C THR A 315 13.78 8.92 -30.97
N LEU A 316 14.56 7.86 -31.14
CA LEU A 316 15.80 7.87 -31.90
C LEU A 316 15.55 7.55 -33.38
N ASN A 317 16.48 7.92 -34.25
CA ASN A 317 16.37 7.63 -35.68
C ASN A 317 16.33 6.13 -36.01
N SER A 318 16.78 5.26 -35.09
CA SER A 318 16.66 3.81 -35.24
C SER A 318 15.22 3.29 -35.05
N GLY A 319 14.33 4.10 -34.47
CA GLY A 319 13.00 3.68 -34.00
C GLY A 319 12.99 3.22 -32.54
N ASP A 320 14.16 3.14 -31.90
CA ASP A 320 14.29 2.90 -30.46
C ASP A 320 14.09 4.19 -29.67
N TYR A 321 14.13 4.09 -28.34
CA TYR A 321 13.83 5.18 -27.43
C TYR A 321 14.94 5.41 -26.42
N PHE A 322 15.16 6.67 -26.07
CA PHE A 322 16.04 7.07 -25.00
C PHE A 322 15.25 7.81 -23.93
N LYS A 323 15.12 7.20 -22.76
CA LYS A 323 14.49 7.79 -21.58
C LYS A 323 15.58 8.49 -20.77
N MET A 324 15.48 9.80 -20.59
CA MET A 324 16.54 10.59 -19.98
C MET A 324 16.01 11.55 -18.92
N THR A 325 16.73 11.67 -17.80
CA THR A 325 16.45 12.67 -16.77
C THR A 325 16.78 14.08 -17.27
N VAL A 326 15.76 14.94 -17.35
CA VAL A 326 15.87 16.31 -17.88
C VAL A 326 15.64 17.38 -16.81
N ALA A 327 14.99 17.02 -15.70
CA ALA A 327 14.68 17.96 -14.63
C ALA A 327 14.60 17.29 -13.26
N ARG A 328 14.63 18.12 -12.22
CA ARG A 328 14.28 17.76 -10.84
C ARG A 328 13.03 18.51 -10.45
N PHE A 329 12.23 17.92 -9.58
CA PHE A 329 11.03 18.58 -9.09
C PHE A 329 10.96 18.68 -7.57
N LEU A 330 10.27 19.72 -7.12
CA LEU A 330 9.96 20.04 -5.73
C LEU A 330 8.43 20.09 -5.57
N SER A 331 7.98 19.99 -4.33
CA SER A 331 6.59 20.25 -3.97
C SER A 331 6.22 21.73 -4.23
N PRO A 332 4.93 22.11 -4.21
CA PRO A 332 4.48 23.49 -4.44
C PRO A 332 5.17 24.55 -3.58
N LEU A 333 5.49 24.24 -2.32
CA LEU A 333 6.16 25.14 -1.39
C LEU A 333 7.70 25.00 -1.40
N GLY A 334 8.25 24.24 -2.36
CA GLY A 334 9.68 24.10 -2.56
C GLY A 334 10.34 23.01 -1.71
N HIS A 335 9.58 22.09 -1.12
CA HIS A 335 10.17 20.97 -0.39
C HIS A 335 10.84 19.97 -1.34
N GLN A 336 12.03 19.50 -0.95
CA GLN A 336 12.80 18.54 -1.72
C GLN A 336 12.17 17.15 -1.66
N ILE A 337 11.91 16.55 -2.83
CA ILE A 337 11.41 15.17 -2.95
C ILE A 337 12.54 14.21 -3.29
N ASN A 338 13.51 14.62 -4.12
CA ASN A 338 14.56 13.72 -4.58
C ASN A 338 15.43 13.19 -3.42
N LYS A 339 15.47 11.87 -3.25
CA LYS A 339 16.13 11.12 -2.16
C LYS A 339 15.58 11.39 -0.75
N VAL A 340 14.42 12.05 -0.67
CA VAL A 340 13.75 12.40 0.60
C VAL A 340 12.34 11.81 0.62
N GLY A 341 11.56 11.98 -0.44
CA GLY A 341 10.16 11.59 -0.50
C GLY A 341 9.25 12.50 0.32
N ILE A 342 8.00 12.08 0.42
CA ILE A 342 6.93 12.71 1.20
C ILE A 342 6.92 12.04 2.57
N THR A 343 7.16 12.84 3.61
CA THR A 343 7.05 12.40 5.00
C THR A 343 5.57 12.34 5.41
N PRO A 344 5.08 11.24 5.99
CA PRO A 344 3.71 11.17 6.48
C PRO A 344 3.49 12.10 7.68
N ASP A 345 2.28 12.62 7.84
CA ASP A 345 1.84 13.33 9.05
C ASP A 345 1.65 12.37 10.24
N LEU A 346 1.32 11.11 9.95
CA LEU A 346 1.32 10.02 10.92
C LEU A 346 2.03 8.79 10.33
N LEU A 347 3.22 8.49 10.87
CA LEU A 347 4.01 7.32 10.51
C LEU A 347 3.39 6.04 11.07
N ILE A 348 3.14 5.05 10.21
CA ILE A 348 2.55 3.75 10.55
C ILE A 348 3.43 2.63 9.96
N GLU A 349 3.96 1.76 10.82
CA GLU A 349 4.89 0.69 10.48
C GLU A 349 4.43 -0.70 10.97
N LYS A 350 3.57 -0.77 11.99
CA LYS A 350 3.19 -2.04 12.65
C LYS A 350 1.77 -2.49 12.32
N SER A 351 0.89 -1.57 12.00
CA SER A 351 -0.54 -1.79 11.72
C SER A 351 -0.90 -1.43 10.29
N ASP A 352 -2.13 -1.76 9.85
CA ASP A 352 -2.62 -1.36 8.52
C ASP A 352 -2.95 0.15 8.49
N PRO A 353 -2.27 0.96 7.64
CA PRO A 353 -2.57 2.38 7.48
C PRO A 353 -4.03 2.68 7.11
N LEU A 354 -4.73 1.76 6.44
CA LEU A 354 -6.14 1.94 6.12
C LEU A 354 -7.01 1.91 7.40
N LYS A 355 -6.71 1.02 8.34
CA LYS A 355 -7.44 0.95 9.62
C LYS A 355 -7.17 2.17 10.50
N VAL A 356 -5.94 2.68 10.47
CA VAL A 356 -5.57 3.94 11.11
C VAL A 356 -6.36 5.11 10.50
N ALA A 357 -6.38 5.23 9.17
CA ALA A 357 -7.11 6.31 8.50
C ALA A 357 -8.64 6.22 8.73
N GLN A 358 -9.21 5.01 8.77
CA GLN A 358 -10.61 4.78 9.12
C GLN A 358 -10.93 5.27 10.54
N LEU A 359 -10.09 4.98 11.54
CA LEU A 359 -10.24 5.51 12.89
C LEU A 359 -10.10 7.04 12.95
N VAL A 360 -9.10 7.60 12.29
CA VAL A 360 -8.85 9.06 12.26
C VAL A 360 -10.02 9.81 11.62
N LEU A 361 -10.70 9.21 10.65
CA LEU A 361 -11.87 9.78 9.97
C LEU A 361 -13.21 9.34 10.55
N SER A 362 -13.23 8.51 11.59
CA SER A 362 -14.48 8.01 12.13
C SER A 362 -15.29 9.17 12.75
N PRO A 363 -16.61 9.24 12.48
CA PRO A 363 -17.43 10.31 12.98
C PRO A 363 -17.60 10.21 14.49
N ILE A 364 -17.58 11.36 15.16
CA ILE A 364 -17.91 11.48 16.58
C ILE A 364 -19.30 12.09 16.69
N ASN A 365 -20.23 11.39 17.34
CA ASN A 365 -21.54 11.91 17.65
C ASN A 365 -21.41 12.98 18.77
N PRO A 366 -22.00 14.18 18.62
CA PRO A 366 -21.98 15.22 19.67
C PRO A 366 -22.51 14.79 21.04
N GLU A 367 -23.33 13.74 21.10
CA GLU A 367 -23.86 13.17 22.34
C GLU A 367 -22.93 12.12 22.98
N GLU A 368 -21.80 11.80 22.36
CA GLU A 368 -20.83 10.86 22.93
C GLU A 368 -20.31 11.34 24.28
N ASN A 369 -20.20 10.40 25.20
CA ASN A 369 -19.61 10.65 26.50
C ASN A 369 -18.12 10.94 26.30
N ILE A 370 -17.69 12.15 26.65
CA ILE A 370 -16.30 12.58 26.51
C ILE A 370 -15.31 11.56 27.09
N LYS A 371 -15.68 10.85 28.16
CA LYS A 371 -14.83 9.83 28.78
C LYS A 371 -14.45 8.70 27.83
N ASP A 372 -15.30 8.38 26.87
CA ASP A 372 -15.05 7.36 25.85
C ASP A 372 -14.21 7.90 24.69
N LEU A 373 -13.69 9.12 24.77
CA LEU A 373 -12.95 9.79 23.70
C LEU A 373 -11.48 10.03 24.06
N VAL A 374 -10.63 9.96 23.03
CA VAL A 374 -9.25 10.42 23.05
C VAL A 374 -9.04 11.43 21.93
N GLU A 375 -8.36 12.54 22.23
CA GLU A 375 -8.08 13.63 21.31
C GLU A 375 -6.58 13.84 21.14
N PHE A 376 -6.15 14.21 19.93
CA PHE A 376 -4.78 14.65 19.62
C PHE A 376 -4.77 15.55 18.39
N SER A 377 -3.61 16.14 18.07
CA SER A 377 -3.46 16.98 16.90
C SER A 377 -2.55 16.36 15.85
N LEU A 378 -2.96 16.43 14.57
CA LEU A 378 -2.14 16.10 13.40
C LEU A 378 -2.18 17.26 12.41
N ALA A 379 -1.02 17.77 11.98
CA ALA A 379 -0.91 18.89 11.04
C ALA A 379 -1.86 20.07 11.36
N SER A 380 -1.92 20.46 12.65
CA SER A 380 -2.80 21.52 13.17
C SER A 380 -4.31 21.23 13.14
N ARG A 381 -4.72 19.98 12.88
CA ARG A 381 -6.11 19.51 12.95
C ARG A 381 -6.32 18.74 14.25
N SER A 382 -7.43 19.02 14.96
CA SER A 382 -7.84 18.19 16.09
C SER A 382 -8.49 16.90 15.58
N ILE A 383 -8.03 15.77 16.09
CA ILE A 383 -8.51 14.43 15.77
C ILE A 383 -9.06 13.83 17.05
N THR A 384 -10.26 13.26 16.98
CA THR A 384 -10.90 12.60 18.11
C THR A 384 -11.24 11.16 17.73
N ILE A 385 -10.97 10.22 18.62
CA ILE A 385 -11.22 8.79 18.43
C ILE A 385 -12.14 8.31 19.55
N ASN A 386 -13.19 7.57 19.17
CA ASN A 386 -14.02 6.82 20.10
C ASN A 386 -13.31 5.52 20.52
N THR A 387 -13.05 5.39 21.82
CA THR A 387 -12.32 4.25 22.41
C THR A 387 -13.11 2.94 22.34
N GLN A 388 -14.44 2.97 22.25
CA GLN A 388 -15.27 1.76 22.09
C GLN A 388 -15.09 1.17 20.70
N GLN A 389 -15.10 2.02 19.67
CA GLN A 389 -14.78 1.60 18.31
C GLN A 389 -13.33 1.12 18.20
N ALA A 390 -12.39 1.81 18.83
CA ALA A 390 -10.98 1.44 18.84
C ALA A 390 -10.69 0.09 19.55
N ARG A 391 -11.62 -0.40 20.38
CA ARG A 391 -11.53 -1.71 21.05
C ARG A 391 -11.91 -2.87 20.12
N GLU A 392 -12.55 -2.63 18.99
CA GLU A 392 -12.86 -3.67 18.00
C GLU A 392 -11.57 -4.31 17.48
N GLN A 393 -11.62 -5.62 17.21
CA GLN A 393 -10.45 -6.42 16.84
C GLN A 393 -9.69 -5.82 15.65
N GLU A 394 -10.40 -5.34 14.63
CA GLU A 394 -9.81 -4.80 13.41
C GLU A 394 -9.11 -3.44 13.59
N TYR A 395 -9.45 -2.71 14.65
CA TYR A 395 -8.92 -1.37 14.96
C TYR A 395 -7.91 -1.38 16.10
N TRP A 396 -7.80 -2.48 16.84
CA TRP A 396 -6.98 -2.59 18.04
C TRP A 396 -5.53 -2.17 17.79
N GLN A 397 -4.88 -2.77 16.80
CA GLN A 397 -3.47 -2.48 16.50
C GLN A 397 -3.28 -1.07 15.95
N ALA A 398 -4.23 -0.59 15.12
CA ALA A 398 -4.21 0.76 14.58
C ALA A 398 -4.25 1.80 15.70
N TYR A 399 -5.15 1.63 16.67
CA TYR A 399 -5.23 2.52 17.83
C TYR A 399 -4.00 2.39 18.74
N GLY A 400 -3.49 1.18 18.95
CA GLY A 400 -2.27 0.95 19.73
C GLY A 400 -1.06 1.66 19.14
N GLU A 401 -0.92 1.64 17.81
CA GLU A 401 0.14 2.37 17.13
C GLU A 401 -0.08 3.89 17.13
N ILE A 402 -1.32 4.38 17.02
CA ILE A 402 -1.64 5.81 17.24
C ILE A 402 -1.16 6.23 18.63
N ILE A 403 -1.44 5.44 19.67
CA ILE A 403 -0.99 5.74 21.03
C ILE A 403 0.53 5.84 21.10
N ASP A 404 1.24 4.89 20.49
CA ASP A 404 2.71 4.87 20.48
C ASP A 404 3.31 6.08 19.75
N ARG A 405 2.70 6.50 18.63
CA ARG A 405 3.22 7.58 17.77
C ARG A 405 2.95 8.95 18.36
N ILE A 406 1.76 9.16 18.93
CA ILE A 406 1.37 10.44 19.50
C ILE A 406 1.93 10.59 20.92
N GLY A 407 1.92 9.52 21.72
CA GLY A 407 2.43 9.50 23.08
C GLY A 407 1.80 10.56 23.97
N LEU A 408 2.63 11.43 24.56
CA LEU A 408 2.18 12.50 25.48
C LEU A 408 1.39 13.63 24.81
N GLY A 409 1.26 13.62 23.48
CA GLY A 409 0.37 14.52 22.74
C GLY A 409 -1.11 14.17 22.85
N LEU A 410 -1.45 13.02 23.45
CA LEU A 410 -2.83 12.61 23.64
C LEU A 410 -3.49 13.34 24.81
N MET A 411 -4.77 13.62 24.64
CA MET A 411 -5.70 14.05 25.67
C MET A 411 -6.75 12.96 25.82
N LYS A 412 -7.08 12.58 27.05
CA LYS A 412 -8.20 11.68 27.35
C LYS A 412 -9.36 12.47 27.92
N GLY A 413 -10.58 12.09 27.58
CA GLY A 413 -11.75 12.66 28.22
C GLY A 413 -11.94 12.13 29.64
N THR A 414 -12.44 12.98 30.52
CA THR A 414 -12.77 12.63 31.91
C THR A 414 -14.07 13.32 32.32
N ALA A 415 -14.57 13.02 33.53
CA ALA A 415 -15.72 13.74 34.08
C ALA A 415 -15.47 15.26 34.20
N ASP A 416 -14.21 15.68 34.31
CA ASP A 416 -13.80 17.09 34.43
C ASP A 416 -13.36 17.69 33.08
N GLY A 417 -13.65 17.04 31.96
CA GLY A 417 -13.21 17.44 30.62
C GLY A 417 -11.91 16.77 30.17
N TRP A 418 -11.25 17.35 29.16
CA TRP A 418 -10.00 16.84 28.61
C TRP A 418 -8.83 16.92 29.60
N LYS A 419 -8.08 15.84 29.74
CA LYS A 419 -6.86 15.76 30.57
C LYS A 419 -5.70 15.20 29.75
N PRO A 420 -4.48 15.73 29.92
CA PRO A 420 -3.30 15.14 29.28
C PRO A 420 -3.07 13.73 29.81
N VAL A 421 -2.64 12.83 28.93
CA VAL A 421 -2.19 11.49 29.35
C VAL A 421 -0.78 11.57 29.96
N ASN A 422 -0.42 10.59 30.79
CA ASN A 422 0.93 10.47 31.32
C ASN A 422 1.70 9.27 30.73
N THR A 423 3.01 9.21 31.00
CA THR A 423 3.90 8.16 30.45
C THR A 423 3.46 6.74 30.81
N GLN A 424 2.91 6.52 32.00
CA GLN A 424 2.43 5.20 32.41
C GLN A 424 1.20 4.79 31.61
N GLU A 425 0.29 5.73 31.32
CA GLU A 425 -0.92 5.45 30.53
C GLU A 425 -0.59 5.14 29.08
N VAL A 426 0.37 5.86 28.49
CA VAL A 426 0.89 5.55 27.14
C VAL A 426 1.56 4.19 27.13
N SER A 427 2.38 3.88 28.14
CA SER A 427 3.12 2.62 28.22
C SER A 427 2.17 1.43 28.42
N ASP A 428 1.25 1.50 29.37
CA ASP A 428 0.37 0.40 29.72
C ASP A 428 -0.84 0.29 28.79
N ARG A 429 -1.24 1.38 28.13
CA ARG A 429 -2.36 1.57 27.20
C ARG A 429 -3.77 1.25 27.72
N TRP A 430 -3.94 0.36 28.70
CA TRP A 430 -5.26 -0.16 29.08
C TRP A 430 -6.25 0.96 29.45
N SER A 431 -5.82 2.04 30.09
CA SER A 431 -6.69 3.16 30.47
C SER A 431 -7.11 4.04 29.30
N LEU A 432 -6.43 3.92 28.15
CA LEU A 432 -6.79 4.60 26.90
C LEU A 432 -7.75 3.75 26.05
N TYR A 433 -7.81 2.45 26.30
CA TYR A 433 -8.86 1.57 25.75
C TYR A 433 -10.08 1.55 26.66
N TYR A 434 -9.89 1.46 27.98
CA TYR A 434 -10.93 1.28 28.98
C TYR A 434 -10.89 2.41 30.03
N PRO A 435 -11.28 3.65 29.67
CA PRO A 435 -11.04 4.85 30.49
C PRO A 435 -11.76 4.88 31.85
N ASP A 436 -12.90 4.21 31.98
CA ASP A 436 -13.64 4.11 33.25
C ASP A 436 -13.26 2.87 34.07
N TYR A 437 -12.30 2.04 33.63
CA TYR A 437 -11.97 0.78 34.30
C TYR A 437 -10.92 1.00 35.40
N GLN A 438 -10.88 0.07 36.35
CA GLN A 438 -9.92 0.09 37.44
C GLN A 438 -8.87 -1.01 37.28
N LEU A 439 -7.61 -0.68 37.53
CA LEU A 439 -6.55 -1.67 37.62
C LEU A 439 -6.66 -2.42 38.97
N SER A 440 -6.78 -3.75 38.93
CA SER A 440 -6.80 -4.59 40.13
C SER A 440 -5.39 -5.06 40.52
N ASN A 441 -4.71 -5.74 39.60
CA ASN A 441 -3.40 -6.35 39.85
C ASN A 441 -2.53 -6.30 38.60
N GLN A 442 -1.22 -6.34 38.82
CA GLN A 442 -0.21 -6.52 37.78
C GLN A 442 0.60 -7.77 38.13
N LEU A 443 0.49 -8.79 37.29
CA LEU A 443 1.20 -10.06 37.42
C LEU A 443 2.39 -10.06 36.47
N THR A 444 3.54 -10.50 36.96
CA THR A 444 4.78 -10.62 36.18
C THR A 444 5.33 -12.03 36.27
N ASN A 445 6.06 -12.48 35.24
CA ASN A 445 6.65 -13.82 35.15
C ASN A 445 5.59 -14.93 35.33
N VAL A 446 4.41 -14.75 34.72
CA VAL A 446 3.39 -15.80 34.74
C VAL A 446 3.79 -16.95 33.81
N ALA A 447 3.45 -18.18 34.19
CA ALA A 447 3.68 -19.35 33.36
C ALA A 447 2.79 -19.33 32.11
N VAL A 448 3.23 -20.01 31.04
CA VAL A 448 2.45 -20.12 29.79
C VAL A 448 1.11 -20.85 29.97
N ASP A 449 1.00 -21.70 30.98
CA ASP A 449 -0.21 -22.45 31.35
C ASP A 449 -1.01 -21.79 32.49
N LYS A 450 -0.81 -20.47 32.69
CA LYS A 450 -1.42 -19.71 33.78
C LYS A 450 -2.94 -19.87 33.80
N LYS A 451 -3.45 -20.35 34.93
CA LYS A 451 -4.87 -20.28 35.31
C LYS A 451 -5.10 -19.05 36.19
N PHE A 452 -6.17 -18.31 35.92
CA PHE A 452 -6.53 -17.11 36.68
C PHE A 452 -7.61 -17.47 37.70
N THR A 453 -7.35 -17.20 38.97
CA THR A 453 -8.38 -17.25 40.01
C THR A 453 -8.86 -15.83 40.25
N ILE A 454 -10.16 -15.62 40.08
CA ILE A 454 -10.83 -14.34 40.23
C ILE A 454 -11.64 -14.39 41.52
N HIS A 455 -11.35 -13.48 42.44
CA HIS A 455 -12.04 -13.36 43.72
C HIS A 455 -13.06 -12.24 43.67
N PHE A 456 -14.32 -12.56 43.95
CA PHE A 456 -15.43 -11.62 43.98
C PHE A 456 -15.84 -11.34 45.43
N PRO A 457 -16.27 -10.12 45.77
CA PRO A 457 -16.67 -9.77 47.12
C PRO A 457 -18.01 -10.42 47.54
N ARG A 458 -18.75 -10.99 46.60
CA ARG A 458 -20.10 -11.55 46.78
C ARG A 458 -20.31 -12.75 45.88
N SER A 459 -21.35 -13.52 46.18
CA SER A 459 -21.70 -14.71 45.41
C SER A 459 -22.04 -14.35 43.96
N ILE A 460 -21.43 -15.04 43.00
CA ILE A 460 -21.48 -14.71 41.57
C ILE A 460 -22.68 -15.41 40.91
N ASN A 461 -23.42 -14.71 40.06
CA ASN A 461 -24.38 -15.33 39.16
C ASN A 461 -23.66 -15.88 37.92
N MET A 462 -23.40 -17.20 37.92
CA MET A 462 -22.70 -17.90 36.83
C MET A 462 -23.38 -17.78 35.46
N GLN A 463 -24.67 -17.45 35.38
CA GLN A 463 -25.35 -17.23 34.10
C GLN A 463 -24.84 -15.98 33.37
N THR A 464 -24.23 -15.05 34.10
CA THR A 464 -23.65 -13.82 33.55
C THR A 464 -22.16 -13.95 33.22
N VAL A 465 -21.53 -15.07 33.58
CA VAL A 465 -20.12 -15.35 33.27
C VAL A 465 -20.03 -15.92 31.86
N ASN A 466 -19.46 -15.16 30.94
CA ASN A 466 -19.30 -15.54 29.54
C ASN A 466 -18.15 -14.73 28.90
N PRO A 467 -17.71 -15.10 27.68
CA PRO A 467 -16.62 -14.40 27.00
C PRO A 467 -16.87 -12.93 26.67
N SER A 468 -18.12 -12.46 26.67
CA SER A 468 -18.44 -11.03 26.49
C SER A 468 -18.27 -10.21 27.77
N ASN A 469 -18.22 -10.88 28.93
CA ASN A 469 -18.09 -10.26 30.23
C ASN A 469 -16.73 -10.51 30.89
N ILE A 470 -15.99 -11.52 30.46
CA ILE A 470 -14.60 -11.76 30.86
C ILE A 470 -13.76 -12.08 29.63
N GLU A 471 -12.81 -11.22 29.31
CA GLU A 471 -11.91 -11.36 28.16
C GLU A 471 -10.45 -11.52 28.63
N LEU A 472 -9.65 -12.27 27.88
CA LEU A 472 -8.19 -12.27 27.99
C LEU A 472 -7.60 -11.80 26.66
N ILE A 473 -6.99 -10.62 26.64
CA ILE A 473 -6.56 -9.95 25.41
C ILE A 473 -5.05 -9.76 25.41
N ALA A 474 -4.36 -10.19 24.37
CA ALA A 474 -2.96 -9.85 24.17
C ALA A 474 -2.83 -8.34 23.88
N LYS A 475 -2.09 -7.61 24.72
CA LYS A 475 -2.00 -6.14 24.70
C LYS A 475 -1.66 -5.56 23.32
N ASP A 476 -0.65 -6.12 22.65
CA ASP A 476 -0.11 -5.54 21.42
C ASP A 476 -0.83 -6.00 20.15
N SER A 477 -1.24 -7.27 20.07
CA SER A 477 -1.97 -7.79 18.91
C SER A 477 -3.47 -7.57 18.99
N GLY A 478 -4.01 -7.39 20.20
CA GLY A 478 -5.44 -7.41 20.46
C GLY A 478 -6.04 -8.80 20.35
N GLU A 479 -5.26 -9.87 20.16
CA GLU A 479 -5.81 -11.21 20.03
C GLU A 479 -6.52 -11.64 21.34
N ARG A 480 -7.78 -12.09 21.20
CA ARG A 480 -8.58 -12.62 22.31
C ARG A 480 -8.27 -14.10 22.47
N VAL A 481 -7.81 -14.49 23.64
CA VAL A 481 -7.63 -15.90 24.01
C VAL A 481 -8.94 -16.42 24.59
N PRO A 482 -9.56 -17.44 23.99
CA PRO A 482 -10.75 -18.07 24.55
C PRO A 482 -10.50 -18.58 25.97
N LEU A 483 -11.51 -18.41 26.83
CA LEU A 483 -11.47 -18.79 28.23
C LEU A 483 -12.56 -19.80 28.54
N THR A 484 -12.18 -20.86 29.24
CA THR A 484 -13.10 -21.76 29.94
C THR A 484 -13.25 -21.29 31.39
N PHE A 485 -14.50 -21.22 31.86
CA PHE A 485 -14.84 -20.75 33.21
C PHE A 485 -15.33 -21.89 34.09
N ALA A 486 -14.78 -22.03 35.30
CA ALA A 486 -15.20 -23.02 36.29
C ALA A 486 -15.36 -22.38 37.68
N PRO A 487 -16.54 -22.48 38.33
CA PRO A 487 -16.70 -21.99 39.69
C PRO A 487 -15.88 -22.84 40.66
N LEU A 488 -15.07 -22.21 41.51
CA LEU A 488 -14.35 -22.88 42.58
C LEU A 488 -15.19 -22.92 43.87
N ASN A 489 -15.95 -21.86 44.12
CA ASN A 489 -16.97 -21.75 45.17
C ASN A 489 -17.93 -20.60 44.81
N SER A 490 -18.77 -20.14 45.74
CA SER A 490 -19.75 -19.09 45.47
C SER A 490 -19.14 -17.74 45.09
N THR A 491 -17.93 -17.43 45.57
CA THR A 491 -17.25 -16.13 45.41
C THR A 491 -15.98 -16.20 44.54
N GLU A 492 -15.59 -17.38 44.06
CA GLU A 492 -14.36 -17.57 43.31
C GLU A 492 -14.61 -18.29 41.98
N LEU A 493 -14.04 -17.73 40.93
CA LEU A 493 -14.11 -18.25 39.58
C LEU A 493 -12.71 -18.54 39.06
N GLN A 494 -12.51 -19.71 38.48
CA GLN A 494 -11.32 -19.99 37.69
C GLN A 494 -11.60 -19.67 36.22
N ALA A 495 -10.77 -18.82 35.63
CA ALA A 495 -10.71 -18.59 34.19
C ALA A 495 -9.44 -19.25 33.65
N VAL A 496 -9.63 -20.18 32.71
CA VAL A 496 -8.56 -21.00 32.14
C VAL A 496 -8.43 -20.66 30.65
N PRO A 497 -7.28 -20.14 30.19
CA PRO A 497 -6.98 -20.03 28.77
C PRO A 497 -7.10 -21.40 28.07
N ASP A 498 -7.83 -21.44 26.96
CA ASP A 498 -8.00 -22.67 26.18
C ASP A 498 -6.72 -23.08 25.44
N THR A 499 -5.78 -22.15 25.30
CA THR A 499 -4.45 -22.34 24.73
C THR A 499 -3.36 -21.77 25.65
N ASN A 500 -2.12 -22.25 25.50
CA ASN A 500 -0.98 -21.68 26.20
C ASN A 500 -0.77 -20.23 25.78
N LEU A 501 -0.45 -19.38 26.75
CA LEU A 501 -0.10 -17.98 26.54
C LEU A 501 1.27 -17.87 25.86
N LEU A 502 1.44 -16.83 25.04
CA LEU A 502 2.67 -16.59 24.31
C LEU A 502 3.77 -16.04 25.24
N PRO A 503 4.98 -16.62 25.25
CA PRO A 503 6.10 -16.12 26.02
C PRO A 503 6.40 -14.64 25.75
N GLY A 504 6.79 -13.90 26.78
CA GLY A 504 7.11 -12.46 26.70
C GLY A 504 5.92 -11.53 26.41
N THR A 505 4.71 -12.07 26.23
CA THR A 505 3.52 -11.27 25.91
C THR A 505 2.84 -10.76 27.17
N THR A 506 2.35 -9.53 27.13
CA THR A 506 1.46 -8.98 28.17
C THR A 506 0.02 -9.19 27.77
N TYR A 507 -0.77 -9.79 28.66
CA TYR A 507 -2.21 -9.95 28.51
C TYR A 507 -2.98 -9.05 29.48
N TRP A 508 -4.16 -8.60 29.05
CA TRP A 508 -5.15 -7.94 29.89
C TRP A 508 -6.29 -8.92 30.14
N LEU A 509 -6.46 -9.33 31.40
CA LEU A 509 -7.68 -10.00 31.85
C LEU A 509 -8.68 -8.92 32.25
N ILE A 510 -9.78 -8.83 31.52
CA ILE A 510 -10.77 -7.76 31.64
C ILE A 510 -12.08 -8.35 32.16
N LEU A 511 -12.63 -7.74 33.19
CA LEU A 511 -13.96 -8.04 33.72
C LEU A 511 -14.87 -6.84 33.44
N HIS A 512 -15.90 -7.04 32.63
CA HIS A 512 -16.85 -6.00 32.28
C HIS A 512 -17.96 -5.86 33.34
N PRO A 513 -18.59 -4.68 33.47
CA PRO A 513 -19.71 -4.43 34.39
C PRO A 513 -20.92 -5.36 34.23
N GLY A 514 -21.02 -6.12 33.12
CA GLY A 514 -22.14 -7.03 32.84
C GLY A 514 -22.21 -8.27 33.72
N ILE A 515 -21.18 -8.57 34.53
CA ILE A 515 -21.22 -9.65 35.52
C ILE A 515 -22.16 -9.26 36.67
N GLN A 516 -23.03 -10.17 37.09
CA GLN A 516 -23.94 -9.98 38.23
C GLN A 516 -23.61 -10.91 39.39
N TYR A 517 -23.94 -10.46 40.59
CA TYR A 517 -24.01 -11.28 41.79
C TYR A 517 -25.38 -11.96 41.91
N THR A 518 -25.50 -12.95 42.79
CA THR A 518 -26.76 -13.69 43.01
C THR A 518 -27.88 -12.84 43.62
N ASP A 519 -27.54 -11.67 44.17
CA ASP A 519 -28.49 -10.65 44.66
C ASP A 519 -28.93 -9.67 43.54
N ASN A 520 -28.62 -9.99 42.28
CA ASN A 520 -28.88 -9.18 41.08
C ASN A 520 -28.17 -7.82 41.04
N ILE A 521 -27.15 -7.60 41.87
CA ILE A 521 -26.30 -6.42 41.80
C ILE A 521 -25.20 -6.68 40.77
N SER A 522 -25.01 -5.77 39.82
CA SER A 522 -23.92 -5.82 38.84
C SER A 522 -22.56 -5.44 39.43
N LEU A 523 -21.50 -5.92 38.81
CA LEU A 523 -20.15 -5.38 39.01
C LEU A 523 -20.17 -3.88 38.67
N GLY A 524 -19.89 -3.02 39.65
CA GLY A 524 -20.10 -1.58 39.50
C GLY A 524 -19.21 -0.93 38.45
N THR A 525 -17.91 -1.24 38.47
CA THR A 525 -16.92 -0.70 37.54
C THR A 525 -16.15 -1.85 36.91
N GLY A 526 -15.82 -1.71 35.62
CA GLY A 526 -15.01 -2.69 34.94
C GLY A 526 -13.60 -2.77 35.54
N VAL A 527 -12.99 -3.94 35.48
CA VAL A 527 -11.70 -4.21 36.12
C VAL A 527 -10.73 -4.76 35.09
N VAL A 528 -9.48 -4.28 35.14
CA VAL A 528 -8.36 -4.79 34.34
C VAL A 528 -7.30 -5.38 35.26
N CYS A 529 -6.81 -6.56 34.93
CA CYS A 529 -5.61 -7.16 35.49
C CYS A 529 -4.59 -7.35 34.37
N THR A 530 -3.36 -6.89 34.55
CA THR A 530 -2.30 -7.16 33.56
C THR A 530 -1.50 -8.40 33.96
N ALA A 531 -1.11 -9.21 32.99
CA ALA A 531 -0.32 -10.41 33.21
C ALA A 531 0.77 -10.54 32.14
N THR A 532 2.03 -10.42 32.55
CA THR A 532 3.19 -10.56 31.67
C THR A 532 3.75 -11.98 31.78
N VAL A 533 3.72 -12.72 30.67
CA VAL A 533 4.22 -14.09 30.58
C VAL A 533 5.74 -14.07 30.57
N SER A 534 6.36 -15.03 31.27
CA SER A 534 7.81 -15.20 31.24
C SER A 534 8.32 -15.35 29.79
N PRO A 535 9.49 -14.75 29.43
CA PRO A 535 10.08 -14.87 28.10
C PRO A 535 10.43 -16.30 27.68
#